data_AF-A0A4P9YAY6-F1
#
_entry.id   AF-A0A4P9YAY6-F1
#
_cell.length_a   1.000
_cell.length_b   1.000
_cell.length_c   1.000
_cell.angle_alpha   90.00
_cell.angle_beta   90.00
_cell.angle_gamma   90.00
#
_symmetry.space_group_name_H-M   'P 1'
#
loop_
_entity.id
_entity.type
_entity.pdbx_description
1 polymer ?
#
loop_
_entity_poly.entity_id
_entity_poly.type
_entity_poly.pdbx_seq_one_letter_code
_entity_poly.pdbx_strand_id
1 'polypeptide(L)'
;MEDSMAFEKAVAFVVARIPVLDTTDLGDGIRILDLREAGLIKVDVSGLVLVPYMFASIRMKRSRIFSKFWVELDRSKDIWWQDWEVFNCKYLALRLACFSYLGMHNVTLADFYKGANIIGHDAAVIIPPLGTIQKSTDINYRFPSLSNQTRFPVGQFVRNGAGAAFDGFGELEKVDHSIILNALQMTFHDDGTQSPKLINNMLIYNEFEK
;
A
#
# COMPACT_ATOMS: atom_id res chain seq x y z
N MET A 1 25.13 -3.62 -11.52
CA MET A 1 24.32 -2.54 -10.90
C MET A 1 22.95 -2.48 -11.60
N GLU A 2 22.94 -2.57 -12.93
CA GLU A 2 21.73 -2.65 -13.78
C GLU A 2 20.76 -3.77 -13.41
N ASP A 3 21.23 -5.01 -13.16
CA ASP A 3 20.35 -6.13 -12.76
C ASP A 3 19.56 -5.88 -11.46
N SER A 4 20.09 -5.04 -10.56
CA SER A 4 19.39 -4.67 -9.32
C SER A 4 18.25 -3.70 -9.61
N MET A 5 18.48 -2.73 -10.50
CA MET A 5 17.48 -1.73 -10.89
C MET A 5 16.34 -2.34 -11.69
N ALA A 6 16.64 -3.24 -12.64
CA ALA A 6 15.63 -3.94 -13.43
C ALA A 6 14.64 -4.70 -12.54
N PHE A 7 15.17 -5.43 -11.54
CA PHE A 7 14.36 -6.17 -10.60
C PHE A 7 13.54 -5.26 -9.67
N GLU A 8 14.14 -4.21 -9.12
CA GLU A 8 13.45 -3.23 -8.27
C GLU A 8 12.29 -2.56 -9.01
N LYS A 9 12.48 -2.21 -10.28
CA LYS A 9 11.44 -1.67 -11.15
C LYS A 9 10.32 -2.68 -11.40
N ALA A 10 10.66 -3.93 -11.75
CA ALA A 10 9.66 -4.98 -11.93
C ALA A 10 8.81 -5.20 -10.66
N VAL A 11 9.43 -5.23 -9.47
CA VAL A 11 8.68 -5.34 -8.21
C VAL A 11 7.81 -4.11 -7.97
N ALA A 12 8.30 -2.91 -8.27
CA ALA A 12 7.50 -1.69 -8.12
C ALA A 12 6.22 -1.75 -8.97
N PHE A 13 6.30 -2.20 -10.23
CA PHE A 13 5.13 -2.42 -11.08
C PHE A 13 4.13 -3.42 -10.46
N VAL A 14 4.63 -4.54 -9.94
CA VAL A 14 3.81 -5.59 -9.31
C VAL A 14 3.11 -5.06 -8.06
N VAL A 15 3.87 -4.46 -7.14
CA VAL A 15 3.35 -3.95 -5.86
C VAL A 15 2.40 -2.78 -6.07
N ALA A 16 2.70 -1.89 -7.01
CA ALA A 16 1.82 -0.79 -7.39
C ALA A 16 0.60 -1.24 -8.21
N ARG A 17 0.55 -2.50 -8.65
CA ARG A 17 -0.47 -3.08 -9.54
C ARG A 17 -0.66 -2.28 -10.84
N ILE A 18 0.45 -1.83 -11.40
CA ILE A 18 0.50 -1.18 -12.71
C ILE A 18 0.69 -2.27 -13.77
N PRO A 19 -0.18 -2.37 -14.78
CA PRO A 19 -0.01 -3.31 -15.88
C PRO A 19 1.31 -3.07 -16.63
N VAL A 20 1.99 -4.15 -17.01
CA VAL A 20 3.16 -4.08 -17.90
C VAL A 20 2.67 -4.36 -19.31
N LEU A 21 2.84 -3.39 -20.20
CA LEU A 21 2.52 -3.50 -21.62
C LEU A 21 3.81 -3.77 -22.42
N ASP A 22 3.67 -4.27 -23.65
CA ASP A 22 4.81 -4.50 -24.55
C ASP A 22 5.60 -3.20 -24.86
N THR A 23 4.98 -2.05 -24.62
CA THR A 23 5.57 -0.71 -24.79
C THR A 23 6.12 -0.12 -23.49
N THR A 24 6.04 -0.83 -22.36
CA THR A 24 6.53 -0.32 -21.07
C THR A 24 8.05 -0.25 -21.08
N ASP A 25 8.58 0.96 -21.03
CA ASP A 25 10.01 1.20 -20.91
C ASP A 25 10.52 0.83 -19.50
N LEU A 26 11.20 -0.31 -19.42
CA LEU A 26 11.83 -0.78 -18.19
C LEU A 26 13.26 -0.23 -18.01
N GLY A 27 13.80 0.52 -18.98
CA GLY A 27 15.16 1.05 -18.99
C GLY A 27 16.06 0.32 -20.00
N ASP A 28 17.14 0.98 -20.40
CA ASP A 28 18.04 0.53 -21.48
C ASP A 28 18.53 -0.91 -21.25
N GLY A 29 18.28 -1.77 -22.25
CA GLY A 29 18.74 -3.16 -22.28
C GLY A 29 17.84 -4.20 -21.60
N ILE A 30 16.76 -3.79 -20.94
CA ILE A 30 15.83 -4.72 -20.27
C ILE A 30 14.81 -5.24 -21.27
N ARG A 31 14.92 -6.53 -21.64
CA ARG A 31 13.91 -7.22 -22.47
C ARG A 31 12.81 -7.79 -21.59
N ILE A 32 11.56 -7.55 -21.98
CA ILE A 32 10.41 -8.27 -21.43
C ILE A 32 10.47 -9.70 -21.97
N LEU A 33 10.84 -10.64 -21.11
CA LEU A 33 10.74 -12.07 -21.41
C LEU A 33 9.42 -12.58 -20.85
N ASP A 34 8.60 -13.15 -21.73
CA ASP A 34 7.38 -13.81 -21.33
C ASP A 34 7.70 -15.14 -20.63
N LEU A 35 7.68 -15.11 -19.30
CA LEU A 35 7.93 -16.29 -18.47
C LEU A 35 6.67 -17.14 -18.24
N ARG A 36 5.54 -16.84 -18.92
CA ARG A 36 4.30 -17.63 -18.87
C ARG A 36 4.53 -19.04 -19.41
N GLU A 37 5.25 -19.17 -20.53
CA GLU A 37 5.57 -20.48 -21.13
C GLU A 37 6.47 -21.34 -20.23
N ALA A 38 7.29 -20.70 -19.38
CA ALA A 38 8.14 -21.38 -18.40
C ALA A 38 7.43 -21.69 -17.07
N GLY A 39 6.19 -21.23 -16.87
CA GLY A 39 5.41 -21.43 -15.64
C GLY A 39 5.95 -20.70 -14.40
N LEU A 40 6.91 -19.78 -14.56
CA LEU A 40 7.61 -19.10 -13.46
C LEU A 40 6.93 -17.80 -13.02
N ILE A 41 6.14 -17.19 -13.91
CA ILE A 41 5.31 -16.02 -13.64
C ILE A 41 3.90 -16.33 -14.14
N LYS A 42 2.89 -16.13 -13.28
CA LYS A 42 1.51 -16.04 -13.75
C LYS A 42 1.21 -14.59 -14.08
N VAL A 43 0.72 -14.31 -15.27
CA VAL A 43 0.11 -13.01 -15.56
C VAL A 43 -1.40 -13.20 -15.40
N ASP A 44 -2.04 -12.36 -14.59
CA ASP A 44 -3.50 -12.45 -14.47
C ASP A 44 -4.19 -11.93 -15.74
N VAL A 45 -5.51 -12.14 -15.84
CA VAL A 45 -6.33 -11.71 -16.99
C VAL A 45 -6.32 -10.19 -17.21
N SER A 46 -5.82 -9.40 -16.24
CA SER A 46 -5.70 -7.95 -16.32
C SER A 46 -4.30 -7.46 -16.71
N GLY A 47 -3.36 -8.38 -17.01
CA GLY A 47 -2.00 -8.04 -17.39
C GLY A 47 -1.06 -7.80 -16.19
N LEU A 48 -1.47 -8.16 -14.97
CA LEU A 48 -0.61 -8.02 -13.78
C LEU A 48 0.35 -9.19 -13.66
N VAL A 49 1.63 -8.88 -13.45
CA VAL A 49 2.69 -9.86 -13.19
C VAL A 49 2.56 -10.41 -11.77
N LEU A 50 2.37 -11.72 -11.61
CA LEU A 50 2.36 -12.41 -10.32
C LEU A 50 3.73 -13.06 -10.09
N VAL A 51 4.59 -12.40 -9.30
CA VAL A 51 5.89 -12.93 -8.89
C VAL A 51 5.69 -13.86 -7.70
N PRO A 52 6.25 -15.09 -7.69
CA PRO A 52 6.13 -15.96 -6.53
C PRO A 52 6.74 -15.31 -5.28
N TYR A 53 6.00 -15.34 -4.17
CA TYR A 53 6.32 -14.63 -2.93
C TYR A 53 7.76 -14.85 -2.44
N MET A 54 8.30 -16.08 -2.57
CA MET A 54 9.69 -16.37 -2.17
C MET A 54 10.73 -15.58 -2.98
N PHE A 55 10.55 -15.45 -4.29
CA PHE A 55 11.48 -14.69 -5.15
C PHE A 55 11.40 -13.20 -4.85
N ALA A 56 10.19 -12.66 -4.70
CA ALA A 56 9.97 -11.29 -4.27
C ALA A 56 10.62 -11.07 -2.89
N SER A 57 10.40 -11.97 -1.93
CA SER A 57 10.89 -11.80 -0.56
C SER A 57 12.42 -11.82 -0.46
N ILE A 58 13.09 -12.79 -1.11
CA ILE A 58 14.55 -12.89 -1.08
C ILE A 58 15.20 -11.65 -1.70
N ARG A 59 14.66 -11.17 -2.82
CA ARG A 59 15.24 -10.02 -3.50
C ARG A 59 14.88 -8.69 -2.86
N MET A 60 13.67 -8.53 -2.32
CA MET A 60 13.27 -7.34 -1.58
C MET A 60 14.10 -7.15 -0.31
N LYS A 61 14.43 -8.24 0.40
CA LYS A 61 15.39 -8.22 1.52
C LYS A 61 16.78 -7.71 1.09
N ARG A 62 17.17 -7.92 -0.17
CA ARG A 62 18.45 -7.47 -0.73
C ARG A 62 18.38 -6.09 -1.41
N SER A 63 17.18 -5.55 -1.64
CA SER A 63 16.99 -4.22 -2.25
C SER A 63 17.51 -3.14 -1.31
N ARG A 64 18.25 -2.16 -1.84
CA ARG A 64 18.69 -1.01 -1.04
C ARG A 64 17.56 -0.03 -0.75
N ILE A 65 16.54 -0.03 -1.59
CA ILE A 65 15.42 0.91 -1.55
C ILE A 65 14.26 0.34 -0.73
N PHE A 66 13.85 -0.88 -1.05
CA PHE A 66 12.63 -1.45 -0.51
C PHE A 66 12.84 -2.33 0.72
N SER A 67 14.07 -2.77 1.02
CA SER A 67 14.33 -3.65 2.17
C SER A 67 13.81 -3.08 3.48
N LYS A 68 13.94 -1.75 3.68
CA LYS A 68 13.48 -1.08 4.90
C LYS A 68 11.97 -1.22 5.11
N PHE A 69 11.18 -1.25 4.03
CA PHE A 69 9.73 -1.45 4.07
C PHE A 69 9.37 -2.94 4.10
N TRP A 70 10.12 -3.77 3.36
CA TRP A 70 9.84 -5.19 3.20
C TRP A 70 10.14 -6.04 4.42
N VAL A 71 11.22 -5.75 5.16
CA VAL A 71 11.57 -6.50 6.38
C VAL A 71 10.43 -6.47 7.39
N GLU A 72 9.63 -5.41 7.39
CA GLU A 72 8.48 -5.27 8.29
C GLU A 72 7.23 -6.04 7.83
N LEU A 73 7.21 -6.49 6.56
CA LEU A 73 6.17 -7.28 5.92
C LEU A 73 6.54 -8.78 5.82
N ASP A 74 7.77 -9.16 6.18
CA ASP A 74 8.23 -10.55 6.13
C ASP A 74 7.59 -11.36 7.26
N ARG A 75 6.74 -12.32 6.90
CA ARG A 75 5.94 -13.10 7.84
C ARG A 75 6.39 -14.55 7.81
N SER A 76 7.51 -14.81 8.48
CA SER A 76 8.08 -16.16 8.64
C SER A 76 7.27 -17.08 9.58
N LYS A 77 6.08 -16.66 10.00
CA LYS A 77 5.22 -17.35 10.99
C LYS A 77 3.76 -17.27 10.58
N ASP A 78 2.95 -18.13 11.19
CA ASP A 78 1.50 -18.13 11.06
C ASP A 78 0.90 -16.74 11.31
N ILE A 79 -0.11 -16.42 10.51
CA ILE A 79 -0.68 -15.09 10.42
C ILE A 79 -1.98 -14.99 11.20
N TRP A 80 -1.98 -14.16 12.25
CA TRP A 80 -3.19 -13.80 12.99
C TRP A 80 -3.84 -12.53 12.42
N TRP A 81 -5.08 -12.28 12.82
CA TRP A 81 -5.88 -11.19 12.28
C TRP A 81 -5.25 -9.80 12.52
N GLN A 82 -4.73 -9.53 13.71
CA GLN A 82 -4.08 -8.24 14.06
C GLN A 82 -2.88 -7.98 13.16
N ASP A 83 -2.22 -9.04 12.74
CA ASP A 83 -1.05 -8.89 11.92
C ASP A 83 -1.41 -8.52 10.47
N TRP A 84 -2.66 -8.74 10.02
CA TRP A 84 -3.13 -8.21 8.75
C TRP A 84 -3.30 -6.68 8.78
N GLU A 85 -3.69 -6.11 9.93
CA GLU A 85 -3.80 -4.64 10.11
C GLU A 85 -2.41 -4.01 9.97
N VAL A 86 -1.45 -4.61 10.67
CA VAL A 86 -0.04 -4.24 10.60
C VAL A 86 0.48 -4.35 9.16
N PHE A 87 0.15 -5.44 8.48
CA PHE A 87 0.55 -5.66 7.09
C PHE A 87 0.00 -4.58 6.17
N ASN A 88 -1.29 -4.22 6.28
CA ASN A 88 -1.92 -3.26 5.37
C ASN A 88 -1.34 -1.85 5.50
N CYS A 89 -1.13 -1.33 6.72
CA CYS A 89 -0.49 -0.02 6.91
C CYS A 89 0.92 0.02 6.30
N LYS A 90 1.69 -1.05 6.54
CA LYS A 90 3.05 -1.21 5.98
C LYS A 90 3.03 -1.33 4.45
N TYR A 91 2.08 -2.08 3.92
CA TYR A 91 1.93 -2.31 2.49
C TYR A 91 1.59 -1.01 1.76
N LEU A 92 0.77 -0.14 2.33
CA LEU A 92 0.45 1.17 1.75
C LEU A 92 1.67 2.10 1.73
N ALA A 93 2.47 2.11 2.79
CA ALA A 93 3.75 2.84 2.79
C ALA A 93 4.72 2.30 1.71
N LEU A 94 4.82 0.97 1.57
CA LEU A 94 5.60 0.36 0.49
C LEU A 94 5.06 0.74 -0.89
N ARG A 95 3.73 0.74 -1.07
CA ARG A 95 3.10 1.06 -2.35
C ARG A 95 3.34 2.51 -2.75
N LEU A 96 3.27 3.45 -1.80
CA LEU A 96 3.63 4.85 -2.01
C LEU A 96 5.09 4.99 -2.45
N ALA A 97 5.99 4.23 -1.82
CA ALA A 97 7.40 4.18 -2.21
C ALA A 97 7.61 3.61 -3.62
N CYS A 98 6.85 2.60 -4.03
CA CYS A 98 6.90 2.06 -5.40
C CYS A 98 6.46 3.08 -6.44
N PHE A 99 5.35 3.80 -6.20
CA PHE A 99 4.90 4.88 -7.10
C PHE A 99 5.96 5.98 -7.24
N SER A 100 6.56 6.40 -6.12
CA SER A 100 7.61 7.41 -6.11
C SER A 100 8.87 6.95 -6.85
N TYR A 101 9.28 5.69 -6.64
CA TYR A 101 10.42 5.09 -7.34
C TYR A 101 10.22 5.01 -8.86
N LEU A 102 8.98 4.79 -9.31
CA LEU A 102 8.62 4.77 -10.74
C LEU A 102 8.52 6.18 -11.36
N GLY A 103 8.81 7.24 -10.59
CA GLY A 103 8.75 8.62 -11.07
C GLY A 103 7.33 9.16 -11.24
N MET A 104 6.33 8.52 -10.64
CA MET A 104 4.95 9.01 -10.69
C MET A 104 4.80 10.21 -9.75
N HIS A 105 4.23 11.30 -10.25
CA HIS A 105 3.99 12.52 -9.47
C HIS A 105 2.60 12.55 -8.82
N ASN A 106 1.63 11.89 -9.45
CA ASN A 106 0.27 11.76 -8.94
C ASN A 106 -0.30 10.38 -9.28
N VAL A 107 -1.31 9.97 -8.52
CA VAL A 107 -2.06 8.72 -8.75
C VAL A 107 -3.50 8.91 -8.28
N THR A 108 -4.46 8.25 -8.92
CA THR A 108 -5.83 8.22 -8.40
C THR A 108 -5.90 7.41 -7.12
N LEU A 109 -6.83 7.73 -6.22
CA LEU A 109 -7.10 6.90 -5.04
C LEU A 109 -7.52 5.47 -5.46
N ALA A 110 -8.26 5.34 -6.56
CA ALA A 110 -8.63 4.06 -7.15
C ALA A 110 -7.41 3.20 -7.50
N ASP A 111 -6.40 3.79 -8.13
CA ASP A 111 -5.16 3.10 -8.48
C ASP A 111 -4.30 2.85 -7.23
N PHE A 112 -4.18 3.82 -6.32
CA PHE A 112 -3.40 3.67 -5.10
C PHE A 112 -3.93 2.55 -4.20
N TYR A 113 -5.25 2.46 -4.02
CA TYR A 113 -5.92 1.44 -3.23
C TYR A 113 -6.44 0.26 -4.06
N LYS A 114 -5.99 0.09 -5.32
CA LYS A 114 -6.46 -0.99 -6.20
C LYS A 114 -6.40 -2.35 -5.52
N GLY A 115 -7.55 -3.00 -5.42
CA GLY A 115 -7.76 -4.25 -4.69
C GLY A 115 -8.44 -4.11 -3.32
N ALA A 116 -8.62 -2.88 -2.83
CA ALA A 116 -9.48 -2.56 -1.69
C ALA A 116 -10.85 -2.06 -2.16
N ASN A 117 -11.87 -2.20 -1.32
CA ASN A 117 -13.11 -1.49 -1.52
C ASN A 117 -12.96 -0.05 -1.02
N ILE A 118 -13.13 0.93 -1.90
CA ILE A 118 -12.94 2.34 -1.59
C ILE A 118 -14.31 3.00 -1.48
N ILE A 119 -14.55 3.64 -0.35
CA ILE A 119 -15.75 4.45 -0.12
C ILE A 119 -15.30 5.91 -0.16
N GLY A 120 -15.72 6.66 -1.18
CA GLY A 120 -15.35 8.07 -1.33
C GLY A 120 -15.00 8.46 -2.76
N HIS A 121 -14.52 9.69 -2.92
CA HIS A 121 -14.33 10.34 -4.21
C HIS A 121 -13.15 9.79 -5.01
N ASP A 122 -13.31 9.83 -6.34
CA ASP A 122 -12.25 9.61 -7.33
C ASP A 122 -11.30 10.83 -7.34
N ALA A 123 -10.48 10.94 -6.31
CA ALA A 123 -9.49 12.00 -6.17
C ALA A 123 -8.11 11.51 -6.62
N ALA A 124 -7.28 12.42 -7.12
CA ALA A 124 -5.87 12.18 -7.34
C ALA A 124 -5.05 12.73 -6.17
N VAL A 125 -4.07 11.95 -5.72
CA VAL A 125 -3.13 12.30 -4.66
C VAL A 125 -1.73 12.53 -5.23
N ILE A 126 -1.00 13.45 -4.61
CA ILE A 126 0.40 13.74 -4.90
C ILE A 126 1.25 12.61 -4.29
N ILE A 127 2.17 12.08 -5.09
CA ILE A 127 3.14 11.10 -4.62
C ILE A 127 4.33 11.87 -4.02
N PRO A 128 4.62 11.70 -2.71
CA PRO A 128 5.75 12.36 -2.09
C PRO A 128 7.10 11.80 -2.61
N PRO A 129 8.19 12.58 -2.54
CA PRO A 129 9.52 12.10 -2.89
C PRO A 129 9.93 10.87 -2.07
N LEU A 130 10.61 9.91 -2.69
CA LEU A 130 10.94 8.62 -2.08
C LEU A 130 11.69 8.75 -0.74
N GLY A 131 12.55 9.77 -0.62
CA GLY A 131 13.31 10.06 0.59
C GLY A 131 12.48 10.56 1.78
N THR A 132 11.27 11.09 1.54
CA THR A 132 10.39 11.62 2.60
C THR A 132 9.36 10.60 3.06
N ILE A 133 9.16 9.51 2.32
CA ILE A 133 8.24 8.44 2.69
C ILE A 133 8.76 7.69 3.92
N GLN A 134 7.98 7.79 4.99
CA GLN A 134 8.27 7.12 6.25
C GLN A 134 7.73 5.70 6.27
N LYS A 135 8.33 4.89 7.14
CA LYS A 135 7.76 3.59 7.52
C LYS A 135 6.47 3.82 8.28
N SER A 136 5.57 2.84 8.22
CA SER A 136 4.36 2.90 9.05
C SER A 136 4.72 2.81 10.52
N THR A 137 3.93 3.45 11.37
CA THR A 137 4.12 3.44 12.83
C THR A 137 2.87 2.92 13.53
N ASP A 138 3.05 2.40 14.74
CA ASP A 138 1.95 1.94 15.58
C ASP A 138 1.77 2.92 16.73
N ILE A 139 0.52 3.29 17.02
CA ILE A 139 0.17 4.07 18.21
C ILE A 139 -0.56 3.21 19.24
N ASN A 140 -0.39 3.54 20.52
CA ASN A 140 -1.03 2.86 21.65
C ASN A 140 -2.28 3.59 22.17
N TYR A 141 -2.80 4.55 21.41
CA TYR A 141 -3.99 5.34 21.74
C TYR A 141 -4.94 5.37 20.54
N ARG A 142 -6.21 5.72 20.77
CA ARG A 142 -7.21 5.85 19.71
C ARG A 142 -7.08 7.22 19.04
N PHE A 143 -6.88 7.22 17.72
CA PHE A 143 -6.86 8.42 16.91
C PHE A 143 -8.24 8.70 16.28
N PRO A 144 -8.72 9.96 16.28
CA PRO A 144 -8.14 11.13 16.95
C PRO A 144 -8.19 11.04 18.48
N SER A 145 -7.15 11.55 19.14
CA SER A 145 -7.13 11.71 20.60
C SER A 145 -7.16 13.19 20.97
N LEU A 146 -7.93 13.55 22.01
CA LEU A 146 -7.99 14.92 22.52
C LEU A 146 -6.70 15.36 23.25
N SER A 147 -5.86 14.42 23.71
CA SER A 147 -4.71 14.69 24.56
C SER A 147 -3.34 14.40 23.91
N ASN A 148 -3.32 13.67 22.78
CA ASN A 148 -2.08 13.20 22.14
C ASN A 148 -1.88 13.84 20.77
N GLN A 149 -0.83 13.40 20.05
CA GLN A 149 -0.54 13.86 18.69
C GLN A 149 -1.74 13.66 17.75
N THR A 150 -2.23 14.78 17.23
CA THR A 150 -3.41 14.87 16.36
C THR A 150 -3.07 14.94 14.87
N ARG A 151 -1.79 14.97 14.50
CA ARG A 151 -1.34 15.02 13.10
C ARG A 151 -0.10 14.17 12.87
N PHE A 152 -0.08 13.50 11.72
CA PHE A 152 1.05 12.70 11.25
C PHE A 152 1.55 13.29 9.93
N PRO A 153 2.85 13.16 9.61
CA PRO A 153 3.38 13.51 8.30
C PRO A 153 2.54 12.97 7.14
N VAL A 154 2.29 13.81 6.13
CA VAL A 154 1.65 13.41 4.88
C VAL A 154 2.46 12.28 4.23
N GLY A 155 1.78 11.21 3.83
CA GLY A 155 2.38 10.00 3.29
C GLY A 155 2.83 8.99 4.34
N GLN A 156 2.67 9.27 5.63
CA GLN A 156 2.84 8.27 6.68
C GLN A 156 1.52 7.54 6.96
N PHE A 157 1.58 6.21 6.98
CA PHE A 157 0.48 5.35 7.41
C PHE A 157 0.70 4.89 8.86
N VAL A 158 -0.36 4.86 9.65
CA VAL A 158 -0.31 4.63 11.09
C VAL A 158 -1.31 3.55 11.46
N ARG A 159 -0.89 2.55 12.23
CA ARG A 159 -1.81 1.59 12.86
C ARG A 159 -2.39 2.20 14.12
N ASN A 160 -3.70 2.18 14.24
CA ASN A 160 -4.43 2.78 15.35
C ASN A 160 -4.31 1.93 16.62
N GLY A 161 -4.63 2.53 17.77
CA GLY A 161 -4.70 1.83 19.04
C GLY A 161 -5.95 0.94 19.13
N ALA A 162 -5.89 -0.06 20.00
CA ALA A 162 -6.97 -1.03 20.17
C ALA A 162 -8.32 -0.37 20.53
N GLY A 163 -9.39 -0.83 19.88
CA GLY A 163 -10.75 -0.33 20.09
C GLY A 163 -11.03 1.05 19.48
N ALA A 164 -10.19 1.51 18.54
CA ALA A 164 -10.51 2.67 17.72
C ALA A 164 -11.56 2.33 16.64
N ALA A 165 -12.19 3.36 16.08
CA ALA A 165 -13.23 3.22 15.05
C ALA A 165 -12.73 2.68 13.69
N PHE A 166 -11.40 2.72 13.48
CA PHE A 166 -10.72 2.19 12.30
C PHE A 166 -9.31 1.72 12.68
N ASP A 167 -8.84 0.69 11.99
CA ASP A 167 -7.64 -0.07 12.37
C ASP A 167 -6.33 0.65 11.99
N GLY A 168 -6.38 1.49 10.95
CA GLY A 168 -5.25 2.28 10.51
C GLY A 168 -5.66 3.50 9.71
N PHE A 169 -4.72 4.41 9.46
CA PHE A 169 -5.01 5.63 8.71
C PHE A 169 -3.75 6.24 8.10
N GLY A 170 -3.93 7.13 7.13
CA GLY A 170 -2.84 7.96 6.59
C GLY A 170 -3.37 9.23 5.94
N GLU A 171 -2.64 10.33 6.11
CA GLU A 171 -2.94 11.58 5.43
C GLU A 171 -2.21 11.63 4.08
N LEU A 172 -2.95 11.96 3.02
CA LEU A 172 -2.39 12.17 1.69
C LEU A 172 -2.76 13.58 1.21
N GLU A 173 -1.88 14.21 0.44
CA GLU A 173 -2.15 15.50 -0.19
C GLU A 173 -2.77 15.26 -1.57
N LYS A 174 -3.90 15.92 -1.84
CA LYS A 174 -4.53 15.89 -3.17
C LYS A 174 -3.83 16.83 -4.14
N VAL A 175 -4.08 16.67 -5.43
CA VAL A 175 -3.55 17.56 -6.48
C VAL A 175 -4.03 19.02 -6.30
N ASP A 176 -5.16 19.25 -5.62
CA ASP A 176 -5.64 20.58 -5.23
C ASP A 176 -4.99 21.14 -3.94
N HIS A 177 -3.93 20.47 -3.44
CA HIS A 177 -3.20 20.77 -2.21
C HIS A 177 -3.99 20.67 -0.90
N SER A 178 -5.22 20.16 -0.94
CA SER A 178 -5.94 19.85 0.29
C SER A 178 -5.61 18.44 0.80
N ILE A 179 -5.57 18.30 2.13
CA ILE A 179 -5.22 17.03 2.79
C ILE A 179 -6.48 16.17 2.96
N ILE A 180 -6.35 14.88 2.66
CA ILE A 180 -7.37 13.87 2.90
C ILE A 180 -6.86 12.83 3.91
N LEU A 181 -7.66 12.57 4.94
CA LEU A 181 -7.46 11.44 5.84
C LEU A 181 -8.05 10.18 5.22
N ASN A 182 -7.21 9.17 5.02
CA ASN A 182 -7.62 7.87 4.51
C ASN A 182 -7.69 6.91 5.69
N ALA A 183 -8.90 6.56 6.13
CA ALA A 183 -9.11 5.57 7.18
C ALA A 183 -9.17 4.16 6.58
N LEU A 184 -8.55 3.21 7.27
CA LEU A 184 -8.45 1.81 6.87
C LEU A 184 -9.23 0.97 7.86
N GLN A 185 -10.15 0.17 7.34
CA GLN A 185 -10.82 -0.87 8.11
C GLN A 185 -10.57 -2.22 7.45
N MET A 186 -10.06 -3.13 8.26
CA MET A 186 -10.09 -4.55 8.01
C MET A 186 -11.46 -5.06 8.42
N THR A 187 -12.16 -5.58 7.43
CA THR A 187 -13.39 -6.34 7.66
C THR A 187 -13.17 -7.74 7.09
N PHE A 188 -13.68 -8.75 7.79
CA PHE A 188 -14.00 -9.98 7.11
C PHE A 188 -15.18 -9.69 6.17
N HIS A 189 -15.20 -10.38 5.03
CA HIS A 189 -16.45 -10.55 4.32
C HIS A 189 -17.43 -11.20 5.32
N ASP A 190 -18.56 -10.57 5.62
CA ASP A 190 -19.58 -11.19 6.47
C ASP A 190 -20.05 -12.45 5.74
N ASP A 191 -20.02 -13.60 6.40
CA ASP A 191 -20.58 -14.85 5.86
C ASP A 191 -22.10 -14.65 5.69
N GLY A 192 -22.51 -14.23 4.48
CA GLY A 192 -23.90 -13.98 4.12
C GLY A 192 -24.18 -12.64 3.42
N THR A 193 -23.23 -11.70 3.37
CA THR A 193 -23.43 -10.44 2.63
C THR A 193 -22.25 -10.17 1.69
N GLN A 194 -22.51 -10.04 0.39
CA GLN A 194 -21.49 -9.62 -0.60
C GLN A 194 -21.11 -8.12 -0.47
N SER A 195 -21.61 -7.46 0.57
CA SER A 195 -21.55 -6.01 0.72
C SER A 195 -20.64 -5.65 1.89
N PRO A 196 -19.53 -4.94 1.66
CA PRO A 196 -18.65 -4.47 2.72
C PRO A 196 -19.40 -3.58 3.72
N LYS A 197 -19.08 -3.71 5.01
CA LYS A 197 -19.65 -2.83 6.04
C LYS A 197 -19.12 -1.40 5.85
N LEU A 198 -20.02 -0.46 5.56
CA LEU A 198 -19.67 0.94 5.29
C LEU A 198 -19.21 1.63 6.58
N ILE A 199 -17.94 2.06 6.64
CA ILE A 199 -17.52 3.07 7.63
C ILE A 199 -17.88 4.43 7.07
N ASN A 200 -18.82 5.09 7.72
CA ASN A 200 -19.17 6.47 7.44
C ASN A 200 -18.67 7.37 8.57
N ASN A 201 -18.64 8.68 8.31
CA ASN A 201 -18.22 9.68 9.29
C ASN A 201 -19.03 9.57 10.60
N MET A 202 -20.30 9.17 10.54
CA MET A 202 -21.17 9.05 11.71
C MET A 202 -20.73 7.91 12.64
N LEU A 203 -20.28 6.77 12.10
CA LEU A 203 -19.69 5.69 12.89
C LEU A 203 -18.42 6.18 13.61
N ILE A 204 -17.58 6.93 12.90
CA ILE A 204 -16.37 7.55 13.48
C ILE A 204 -16.78 8.48 14.62
N TYR A 205 -17.63 9.47 14.37
CA TYR A 205 -18.08 10.43 15.40
C TYR A 205 -18.69 9.73 16.62
N ASN A 206 -19.58 8.76 16.43
CA ASN A 206 -20.24 8.04 17.51
C ASN A 206 -19.27 7.25 18.40
N GLU A 207 -18.12 6.81 17.87
CA GLU A 207 -17.07 6.16 18.67
C GLU A 207 -16.18 7.16 19.42
N PHE A 208 -16.06 8.41 18.94
CA PHE A 208 -15.28 9.47 19.61
C PHE A 208 -16.08 10.27 20.64
N GLU A 209 -17.41 10.19 20.61
CA GLU A 209 -18.29 10.82 21.61
C GLU A 209 -18.66 9.89 22.79
N LYS A 210 -18.21 8.63 22.79
CA LYS A 210 -18.34 7.68 23.90
C LYS A 210 -17.17 7.78 24.88
#